data_AF-A0A0M5JPC3-F1
#
_entry.id   AF-A0A0M5JPC3-F1
#
_cell.length_a   1.000
_cell.length_b   1.000
_cell.length_c   1.000
_cell.angle_alpha   90.00
_cell.angle_beta   90.00
_cell.angle_gamma   90.00
#
_symmetry.space_group_name_H-M   'P 1'
#
loop_
_entity.id
_entity.type
_entity.pdbx_description
1 polymer ?
#
loop_
_entity_poly.entity_id
_entity_poly.type
_entity_poly.pdbx_seq_one_letter_code
_entity_poly.pdbx_strand_id
1 'polypeptide(L)'
;MHIIHYADGRYLTGDEVAAAVVGYAEALAREGTAAATVVIPVRVADGSVERVELLIGPASQLVVEAGEPGGDELRDPELVARIHAATVLSRSSQDGTRVSAEHQDGVAVPGLEDLDR
;
A
#
# COMPACT_ATOMS: atom_id res chain seq x y z
N MET A 1 -17.81 -7.39 -2.40
CA MET A 1 -17.11 -6.19 -2.93
C MET A 1 -16.58 -5.38 -1.77
N HIS A 2 -15.46 -4.68 -1.96
CA HIS A 2 -14.83 -3.88 -0.91
C HIS A 2 -14.44 -2.49 -1.41
N ILE A 3 -14.42 -1.51 -0.49
CA ILE A 3 -13.94 -0.16 -0.73
C ILE A 3 -12.56 -0.02 -0.11
N ILE A 4 -11.58 0.37 -0.93
CA ILE A 4 -10.25 0.76 -0.48
C ILE A 4 -10.26 2.27 -0.25
N HIS A 5 -9.93 2.70 0.96
CA HIS A 5 -9.62 4.08 1.29
C HIS A 5 -8.09 4.26 1.24
N TYR A 6 -7.65 5.22 0.44
CA TYR A 6 -6.23 5.57 0.31
C TYR A 6 -6.10 7.09 0.17
N ALA A 7 -5.36 7.71 1.08
CA ALA A 7 -5.34 9.16 1.25
C ALA A 7 -6.77 9.73 1.34
N ASP A 8 -7.16 10.63 0.43
CA ASP A 8 -8.51 11.20 0.36
C ASP A 8 -9.43 10.45 -0.65
N GLY A 9 -8.93 9.37 -1.26
CA GLY A 9 -9.62 8.61 -2.28
C GLY A 9 -10.40 7.41 -1.75
N ARG A 10 -11.47 7.05 -2.46
CA ARG A 10 -12.29 5.84 -2.22
C ARG A 10 -12.46 5.05 -3.50
N TYR A 11 -12.14 3.76 -3.47
CA TYR A 11 -12.11 2.91 -4.66
C TYR A 11 -12.87 1.61 -4.41
N LEU A 12 -14.02 1.45 -5.08
CA LEU A 12 -14.81 0.22 -5.01
C LEU A 12 -14.22 -0.83 -5.95
N THR A 13 -13.80 -1.97 -5.41
CA THR A 13 -13.21 -3.09 -6.18
C THR A 13 -13.70 -4.45 -5.67
N GLY A 14 -13.21 -5.53 -6.27
CA GLY A 14 -13.54 -6.90 -5.85
C GLY A 14 -12.79 -7.33 -4.59
N ASP A 15 -13.22 -8.43 -4.00
CA ASP A 15 -12.77 -8.85 -2.67
C ASP A 15 -11.33 -9.35 -2.73
N GLU A 16 -11.02 -10.17 -3.74
CA GLU A 16 -9.67 -10.68 -3.97
C GLU A 16 -8.69 -9.57 -4.33
N VAL A 17 -9.13 -8.57 -5.11
CA VAL A 17 -8.29 -7.43 -5.48
C VAL A 17 -7.96 -6.59 -4.25
N ALA A 18 -8.96 -6.26 -3.42
CA ALA A 18 -8.74 -5.51 -2.19
C ALA A 18 -7.81 -6.25 -1.22
N ALA A 19 -8.02 -7.54 -1.02
CA ALA A 19 -7.16 -8.37 -0.18
C ALA A 19 -5.72 -8.42 -0.69
N ALA A 20 -5.52 -8.55 -2.01
CA ALA A 20 -4.19 -8.56 -2.61
C ALA A 20 -3.46 -7.22 -2.39
N VAL A 21 -4.14 -6.09 -2.55
CA VAL A 21 -3.56 -4.75 -2.34
C VAL A 21 -3.09 -4.57 -0.89
N VAL A 22 -3.91 -4.95 0.09
CA VAL A 22 -3.53 -4.87 1.52
C VAL A 22 -2.34 -5.78 1.82
N GLY A 23 -2.38 -7.03 1.34
CA GLY A 23 -1.27 -7.97 1.52
C GLY A 23 0.04 -7.47 0.90
N TYR A 24 -0.03 -6.75 -0.23
CA TYR A 24 1.14 -6.14 -0.84
C TYR A 24 1.70 -4.98 -0.01
N ALA A 25 0.83 -4.10 0.49
CA ALA A 25 1.23 -3.01 1.37
C ALA A 25 1.93 -3.52 2.63
N GLU A 26 1.38 -4.58 3.23
CA GLU A 26 1.98 -5.25 4.38
C GLU A 26 3.35 -5.83 4.05
N ALA A 27 3.52 -6.46 2.88
CA ALA A 27 4.80 -6.97 2.44
C ALA A 27 5.85 -5.87 2.28
N LEU A 28 5.49 -4.77 1.61
CA LEU A 28 6.35 -3.60 1.44
C LEU A 28 6.79 -3.02 2.79
N ALA A 29 5.85 -2.91 3.74
CA ALA A 29 6.13 -2.42 5.09
C ALA A 29 7.08 -3.33 5.86
N ARG A 30 6.85 -4.66 5.82
CA ARG A 30 7.68 -5.66 6.51
C ARG A 30 9.10 -5.71 5.98
N GLU A 31 9.28 -5.48 4.69
CA GLU A 31 10.57 -5.63 4.01
C GLU A 31 11.37 -4.33 3.92
N GLY A 32 10.80 -3.20 4.37
CA GLY A 32 11.44 -1.89 4.29
C GLY A 32 11.66 -1.40 2.85
N THR A 33 10.90 -1.94 1.90
CA THR A 33 11.04 -1.64 0.47
C THR A 33 10.44 -0.27 0.13
N ALA A 34 10.96 0.37 -0.92
CA ALA A 34 10.40 1.61 -1.45
C ALA A 34 8.93 1.45 -1.88
N ALA A 35 8.25 2.59 -2.09
CA ALA A 35 6.89 2.57 -2.62
C ALA A 35 6.83 1.91 -4.00
N ALA A 36 5.73 1.23 -4.28
CA ALA A 36 5.45 0.55 -5.53
C ALA A 36 4.07 0.93 -6.04
N THR A 37 3.93 0.93 -7.36
CA THR A 37 2.69 1.34 -8.02
C THR A 37 1.87 0.15 -8.46
N VAL A 38 0.58 0.14 -8.16
CA VAL A 38 -0.37 -0.93 -8.49
C VAL A 38 -1.56 -0.38 -9.26
N VAL A 39 -1.91 -1.03 -10.37
CA VAL A 39 -3.06 -0.64 -11.20
C VAL A 39 -4.23 -1.60 -10.98
N ILE A 40 -5.30 -1.12 -10.36
CA ILE A 40 -6.47 -1.94 -9.99
C ILE A 40 -7.71 -1.56 -10.81
N PRO A 41 -8.61 -2.51 -11.11
CA PRO A 41 -9.94 -2.18 -11.62
C PRO A 41 -10.80 -1.59 -10.49
N VAL A 42 -11.52 -0.52 -10.78
CA VAL A 42 -12.49 0.11 -9.87
C VAL A 42 -13.83 0.31 -10.56
N ARG A 43 -14.90 0.24 -9.78
CA ARG A 43 -16.23 0.61 -10.23
C ARG A 43 -16.49 2.07 -9.87
N VAL A 44 -16.80 2.90 -10.86
CA VAL A 44 -17.11 4.33 -10.67
C VAL A 44 -18.62 4.54 -10.60
N ALA A 45 -19.05 5.76 -10.26
CA ALA A 45 -20.45 6.06 -9.90
C ALA A 45 -21.47 5.78 -11.01
N ASP A 46 -21.06 5.84 -12.27
CA ASP A 46 -21.92 5.51 -13.42
C ASP A 46 -22.06 3.99 -13.66
N GLY A 47 -21.40 3.17 -12.83
CA GLY A 47 -21.41 1.71 -12.91
C GLY A 47 -20.35 1.13 -13.86
N SER A 48 -19.63 1.95 -14.63
CA SER A 48 -18.54 1.51 -15.49
C SER A 48 -17.31 1.08 -14.68
N VAL A 49 -16.40 0.38 -15.36
CA VAL A 49 -15.15 -0.12 -14.77
C VAL A 49 -13.98 0.65 -15.37
N GLU A 50 -13.22 1.30 -14.51
CA GLU A 50 -12.01 2.02 -14.87
C GLU A 50 -10.78 1.37 -14.20
N ARG A 51 -9.58 1.78 -14.63
CA ARG A 51 -8.34 1.37 -13.96
C ARG A 51 -7.72 2.59 -13.27
N VAL A 52 -7.38 2.43 -11.99
CA VAL A 52 -6.70 3.47 -11.21
C VAL A 52 -5.32 3.01 -10.82
N GLU A 53 -4.40 3.96 -10.77
CA GLU A 53 -3.02 3.75 -10.36
C GLU A 53 -2.84 4.21 -8.91
N LEU A 54 -2.41 3.29 -8.04
CA LEU A 54 -2.22 3.50 -6.61
C LEU A 54 -0.73 3.38 -6.27
N LEU A 55 -0.15 4.39 -5.62
CA LEU A 55 1.21 4.33 -5.10
C LEU A 55 1.19 3.82 -3.64
N ILE A 56 1.60 2.58 -3.42
CA ILE A 56 1.58 1.95 -2.10
C ILE A 56 3.01 1.86 -1.55
N GLY A 57 3.23 2.28 -0.31
CA GLY A 57 4.51 2.17 0.38
C GLY A 57 4.36 1.83 1.85
N PRO A 58 5.48 1.67 2.60
CA PRO A 58 5.48 1.22 3.99
C PRO A 58 4.60 2.04 4.95
N ALA A 59 4.48 3.35 4.69
CA ALA A 59 3.68 4.27 5.49
C ALA A 59 2.26 4.49 4.93
N SER A 60 1.86 3.78 3.88
CA SER A 60 0.53 3.93 3.30
C SER A 60 -0.54 3.46 4.28
N GLN A 61 -1.46 4.37 4.61
CA GLN A 61 -2.64 4.05 5.40
C GLN A 61 -3.74 3.56 4.46
N LEU A 62 -3.92 2.25 4.40
CA LEU A 62 -4.99 1.59 3.65
C LEU A 62 -6.05 1.09 4.61
N VAL A 63 -7.30 1.47 4.36
CA VAL A 63 -8.46 0.93 5.08
C VAL A 63 -9.36 0.23 4.06
N VAL A 64 -9.81 -0.98 4.40
CA VAL A 64 -10.73 -1.74 3.58
C VAL A 64 -12.02 -1.95 4.36
N GLU A 65 -13.15 -1.58 3.76
CA GLU A 65 -14.49 -1.82 4.30
C GLU A 65 -15.34 -2.60 3.30
N ALA A 66 -16.35 -3.30 3.82
CA ALA A 66 -17.32 -3.97 2.96
C ALA A 66 -18.09 -2.92 2.15
N GLY A 67 -18.13 -3.09 0.83
CA GLY A 67 -18.96 -2.27 -0.06
C GLY A 67 -20.40 -2.79 -0.12
N GLU A 68 -21.31 -1.93 -0.58
CA GLU A 68 -22.69 -2.33 -0.84
C GLU A 68 -22.75 -3.49 -1.86
N PRO A 69 -23.56 -4.54 -1.62
CA PRO A 69 -23.75 -5.61 -2.58
C PRO A 69 -24.53 -5.09 -3.79
N GLY A 70 -23.83 -4.73 -4.86
CA GLY A 70 -24.42 -4.24 -6.10
C GLY A 70 -23.56 -4.51 -7.34
N GLY A 71 -24.14 -5.20 -8.32
CA GLY A 71 -23.47 -5.57 -9.57
C GLY A 71 -22.53 -6.77 -9.44
N ASP A 72 -21.89 -7.13 -10.55
CA ASP A 72 -20.89 -8.22 -10.57
C ASP A 72 -19.60 -7.78 -9.86
N GLU A 73 -19.02 -8.70 -9.10
CA GLU A 73 -17.73 -8.50 -8.44
C GLU A 73 -16.60 -8.27 -9.47
N LEU A 74 -15.73 -7.29 -9.20
CA LEU A 74 -14.57 -7.02 -10.06
C LEU A 74 -13.44 -8.01 -9.79
N ARG A 75 -13.28 -8.99 -10.67
CA ARG A 75 -12.21 -9.99 -10.60
C ARG A 75 -11.08 -9.67 -11.57
N ASP A 76 -9.85 -9.73 -11.10
CA ASP A 76 -8.64 -9.61 -11.91
C ASP A 76 -7.60 -10.62 -11.40
N PRO A 77 -7.76 -11.93 -11.73
CA PRO A 77 -6.91 -12.98 -11.20
C PRO A 77 -5.45 -12.84 -11.63
N GLU A 78 -5.20 -12.25 -12.80
CA GLU A 78 -3.85 -11.97 -13.29
C GLU A 78 -3.17 -10.90 -12.42
N LEU A 79 -3.86 -9.81 -12.10
CA LEU A 79 -3.37 -8.79 -11.17
C LEU A 79 -3.07 -9.39 -9.79
N VAL A 80 -4.01 -10.16 -9.25
CA VAL A 80 -3.84 -10.84 -7.95
C VAL A 80 -2.59 -11.72 -7.97
N ALA A 81 -2.42 -12.55 -9.01
CA ALA A 81 -1.24 -13.40 -9.17
C ALA A 81 0.07 -12.58 -9.26
N ARG A 82 0.07 -11.46 -10.00
CA ARG A 82 1.25 -10.57 -10.09
C ARG A 82 1.61 -9.96 -8.74
N ILE A 83 0.61 -9.50 -7.98
CA ILE A 83 0.82 -8.92 -6.64
C ILE A 83 1.43 -9.97 -5.70
N HIS A 84 0.90 -11.19 -5.71
CA HIS A 84 1.46 -12.29 -4.92
C HIS A 84 2.89 -12.65 -5.33
N ALA A 85 3.19 -12.70 -6.64
CA ALA A 85 4.55 -12.97 -7.12
C ALA A 85 5.53 -11.87 -6.67
N ALA A 86 5.17 -10.59 -6.81
CA ALA A 86 5.99 -9.47 -6.36
C ALA A 86 6.25 -9.51 -4.84
N THR A 87 5.24 -9.87 -4.06
CA THR A 87 5.32 -10.06 -2.61
C THR A 87 6.31 -11.17 -2.23
N VAL A 88 6.36 -12.27 -2.99
CA VAL A 88 7.31 -13.36 -2.74
C VAL A 88 8.75 -12.98 -3.11
N LEU A 89 8.94 -12.31 -4.26
CA LEU A 89 10.26 -11.90 -4.74
C LEU A 89 10.95 -10.90 -3.80
N SER A 90 10.17 -9.98 -3.25
CA SER A 90 10.70 -8.93 -2.40
C SER A 90 11.22 -9.50 -1.05
N ARG A 91 10.58 -10.55 -0.50
CA ARG A 91 11.15 -11.34 0.61
C ARG A 91 12.52 -11.94 0.32
N SER A 92 12.71 -12.56 -0.86
CA SER A 92 13.96 -13.25 -1.20
C SER A 92 15.15 -12.31 -1.44
N SER A 93 14.89 -11.04 -1.77
CA SER A 93 15.94 -10.08 -2.12
C SER A 93 16.58 -9.40 -0.90
N GLN A 94 15.86 -9.29 0.23
CA GLN A 94 16.34 -8.67 1.47
C GLN A 94 17.03 -9.66 2.43
N ASP A 95 16.78 -10.97 2.33
CA ASP A 95 17.51 -12.00 3.12
C ASP A 95 19.04 -11.97 2.89
N GLY A 96 19.47 -11.40 1.76
CA GLY A 96 20.89 -11.17 1.45
C GLY A 96 21.49 -9.87 2.00
N THR A 97 20.66 -8.90 2.41
CA THR A 97 21.11 -7.58 2.88
C THR A 97 20.73 -7.36 4.34
N ARG A 98 21.52 -7.95 5.25
CA ARG A 98 21.51 -7.54 6.66
C ARG A 98 21.99 -6.09 6.74
N VAL A 99 21.08 -5.15 6.94
CA VAL A 99 21.42 -3.79 7.33
C VAL A 99 21.78 -3.81 8.81
N SER A 100 23.07 -3.70 9.13
CA SER A 100 23.51 -3.37 10.48
C SER A 100 23.04 -1.95 10.79
N ALA A 101 22.11 -1.80 11.72
CA ALA A 101 21.81 -0.50 12.31
C ALA A 101 23.02 -0.08 13.16
N GLU A 102 23.99 0.60 12.54
CA GLU A 102 25.02 1.32 13.28
C GLU A 102 24.36 2.47 14.05
N HIS A 103 24.59 2.47 15.36
CA HIS A 103 24.20 3.50 16.31
C HIS A 103 24.51 4.90 15.75
N GLN A 104 23.48 5.72 15.56
CA GLN A 104 23.68 7.15 15.35
C GLN A 104 23.97 7.80 16.71
N ASP A 105 25.24 8.10 16.95
CA ASP A 105 25.65 9.00 18.03
C ASP A 105 24.97 10.36 17.82
N GLY A 106 24.12 10.73 18.76
CA GLY A 106 23.29 11.93 18.70
C GLY A 106 24.13 13.20 18.63
N VAL A 107 23.98 13.95 17.54
CA VAL A 107 24.34 15.37 17.52
C VAL A 107 23.34 16.11 18.39
N ALA A 108 23.80 16.60 19.53
CA ALA A 108 23.02 17.48 20.40
C ALA A 108 22.62 18.74 19.63
N VAL A 109 21.31 18.92 19.43
CA VAL A 109 20.72 20.19 18.99
C VAL A 109 20.91 21.23 20.12
N PRO A 110 21.60 22.36 19.89
CA PRO A 110 21.70 23.42 20.89
C PRO A 110 20.34 24.06 21.13
N GLY A 111 20.03 24.32 22.40
CA GLY A 111 18.73 24.81 22.87
C GLY A 111 18.36 26.20 22.34
N LEU A 112 17.06 26.36 22.07
CA LEU A 112 16.39 27.61 21.71
C LEU A 112 16.13 28.48 22.95
N GLU A 113 17.19 28.98 23.59
CA GLU A 113 17.07 29.96 24.67
C GLU A 113 17.81 31.24 24.28
N ASP A 114 17.13 32.15 23.56
CA ASP A 114 17.44 33.59 23.56
C ASP A 114 16.44 34.39 22.70
N LEU A 115 15.15 34.31 23.05
CA LEU A 115 14.14 35.24 22.51
C LEU A 115 13.29 35.78 23.66
N ASP A 116 13.91 36.50 24.58
CA ASP A 116 13.24 37.54 25.37
C ASP A 116 14.27 38.59 25.80
N ARG A 117 14.37 39.67 25.03
CA ARG A 117 14.99 40.92 25.45
C ARG A 117 14.25 42.11 24.88
#